data_AF-A0A7J3W9I7-F1
#
_entry.id   AF-A0A7J3W9I7-F1
#
_cell.length_a   1.000
_cell.length_b   1.000
_cell.length_c   1.000
_cell.angle_alpha   90.00
_cell.angle_beta   90.00
_cell.angle_gamma   90.00
#
_symmetry.space_group_name_H-M   'P 1'
#
loop_
_entity.id
_entity.type
_entity.pdbx_description
1 polymer ?
#
loop_
_entity_poly.entity_id
_entity_poly.type
_entity_poly.pdbx_seq_one_letter_code
_entity_poly.pdbx_strand_id
1 'polypeptide(L)' 'MNRVCVVGLGYVGLPTAVIFASKGFNVIGVDIDKNKVEAVNSGRCYLREPGLDVLLRDAVSK' A
#
# COMPACT_ATOMS: atom_id res chain seq x y z
N MET A 1 19.68 1.14 3.11
CA MET A 1 18.24 1.48 3.15
C MET A 1 17.57 0.69 2.04
N ASN A 2 16.73 -0.28 2.38
CA ASN A 2 16.25 -1.27 1.40
C ASN A 2 14.94 -0.77 0.77
N ARG A 3 14.91 -0.69 -0.57
CA ARG A 3 13.74 -0.27 -1.34
C ARG A 3 13.02 -1.50 -1.88
N VAL A 4 11.69 -1.54 -1.75
CA VAL A 4 10.83 -2.61 -2.26
C VAL A 4 9.88 -2.01 -3.29
N CYS A 5 9.74 -2.67 -4.44
CA CYS A 5 8.72 -2.33 -5.43
C CYS A 5 7.69 -3.45 -5.46
N VAL A 6 6.41 -3.10 -5.31
CA VAL A 6 5.29 -4.04 -5.42
C VAL A 6 4.49 -3.68 -6.66
N VAL A 7 4.47 -4.58 -7.64
CA VAL A 7 3.72 -4.41 -8.89
C VAL A 7 2.39 -5.15 -8.80
N GLY A 8 1.30 -4.42 -8.95
CA GLY A 8 -0.07 -4.82 -8.67
C GLY A 8 -0.47 -4.49 -7.24
N LEU A 9 -1.51 -3.68 -7.06
CA LEU A 9 -2.10 -3.31 -5.78
C LEU A 9 -3.45 -4.01 -5.58
N GLY A 10 -3.54 -5.26 -6.02
CA GLY A 10 -4.71 -6.11 -5.78
C GLY A 10 -4.76 -6.64 -4.35
N TYR A 11 -5.59 -7.67 -4.16
CA TYR A 11 -5.81 -8.31 -2.86
C TYR A 11 -4.53 -8.81 -2.18
N VAL A 12 -3.51 -9.24 -2.94
CA VAL A 12 -2.22 -9.69 -2.39
C VAL A 12 -1.20 -8.55 -2.30
N GLY A 13 -1.11 -7.74 -3.36
CA GLY A 13 -0.05 -6.76 -3.48
C GLY A 13 -0.19 -5.58 -2.53
N LEU A 14 -1.39 -5.04 -2.34
CA LEU A 14 -1.59 -3.92 -1.42
C LEU A 14 -1.26 -4.29 0.05
N PRO A 15 -1.77 -5.40 0.63
CA PRO A 15 -1.35 -5.82 1.97
C PRO A 15 0.16 -6.07 2.06
N THR A 16 0.76 -6.68 1.04
CA THR A 16 2.21 -6.93 1.01
C THR A 16 3.00 -5.63 1.08
N ALA A 17 2.63 -4.64 0.25
CA ALA A 17 3.26 -3.32 0.24
C ALA A 17 3.14 -2.62 1.60
N VAL A 18 1.95 -2.63 2.19
CA VAL A 18 1.66 -2.01 3.50
C VAL A 18 2.46 -2.67 4.61
N ILE A 19 2.55 -4.02 4.64
CA ILE A 19 3.35 -4.73 5.64
C ILE A 19 4.84 -4.39 5.51
N PHE A 20 5.40 -4.35 4.29
CA PHE A 20 6.79 -3.91 4.11
C PHE A 20 7.00 -2.47 4.61
N ALA A 21 6.09 -1.55 4.30
CA ALA A 21 6.16 -0.16 4.78
C ALA A 21 6.08 -0.09 6.32
N SER A 22 5.24 -0.92 6.96
CA SER A 22 5.14 -1.03 8.42
C SER A 22 6.44 -1.50 9.08
N LYS A 23 7.28 -2.25 8.34
CA LYS A 23 8.58 -2.73 8.79
C LYS A 23 9.74 -1.77 8.47
N GLY A 24 9.44 -0.57 7.96
CA GLY A 24 10.43 0.49 7.70
C GLY A 24 11.14 0.38 6.36
N PHE A 25 10.64 -0.44 5.43
CA PHE A 25 11.12 -0.43 4.05
C PHE A 25 10.59 0.80 3.32
N ASN A 26 11.38 1.34 2.39
CA ASN A 26 10.88 2.34 1.44
C ASN A 26 10.15 1.60 0.31
N VAL A 27 8.82 1.72 0.26
CA VAL A 27 7.97 0.93 -0.65
C VAL A 27 7.43 1.82 -1.77
N ILE A 28 7.55 1.33 -3.00
CA ILE A 28 6.86 1.90 -4.18
C ILE A 28 5.80 0.90 -4.62
N GLY A 29 4.53 1.29 -4.52
CA GLY A 29 3.41 0.54 -5.09
C GLY A 29 3.14 0.98 -6.53
N VAL A 30 2.98 0.03 -7.45
CA VAL A 30 2.67 0.29 -8.85
C VAL A 30 1.42 -0.47 -9.24
N ASP A 31 0.43 0.19 -9.84
CA ASP A 31 -0.73 -0.45 -10.46
C ASP A 31 -1.07 0.27 -11.76
N ILE A 32 -1.65 -0.45 -12.72
CA ILE A 32 -2.12 0.14 -13.98
C ILE A 32 -3.41 0.95 -13.79
N ASP A 33 -4.18 0.64 -12.75
CA ASP A 33 -5.42 1.31 -12.43
C ASP A 33 -5.14 2.58 -11.59
N LYS A 34 -5.27 3.74 -12.24
CA LYS A 34 -5.06 5.04 -11.61
C LYS A 34 -5.96 5.27 -10.39
N ASN A 35 -7.19 4.74 -10.40
CA ASN A 35 -8.12 4.92 -9.28
C ASN A 35 -7.59 4.23 -8.01
N LYS A 36 -6.96 3.07 -8.17
CA LYS A 36 -6.33 2.35 -7.04
C LYS A 36 -5.13 3.11 -6.50
N VAL A 37 -4.30 3.65 -7.39
CA VAL A 37 -3.12 4.45 -7.00
C VAL A 37 -3.56 5.69 -6.23
N GLU A 38 -4.56 6.43 -6.73
CA GLU A 38 -5.10 7.61 -6.05
C GLU A 38 -5.76 7.27 -4.71
N ALA A 39 -6.51 6.17 -4.63
CA ALA A 39 -7.09 5.71 -3.38
C ALA A 39 -6.00 5.37 -2.34
N VAL A 40 -4.96 4.63 -2.73
CA VAL A 40 -3.82 4.30 -1.87
C VAL A 40 -3.10 5.56 -1.39
N ASN A 41 -2.74 6.47 -2.30
CA ASN A 41 -2.03 7.71 -1.95
C ASN A 41 -2.87 8.65 -1.08
N SER A 42 -4.20 8.55 -1.13
CA SER A 42 -5.11 9.28 -0.23
C SER A 42 -5.42 8.55 1.08
N GLY A 43 -4.75 7.43 1.37
CA GLY A 43 -4.98 6.63 2.58
C GLY A 43 -6.34 5.92 2.61
N ARG A 44 -7.02 5.79 1.47
CA ARG A 44 -8.28 5.05 1.33
C ARG A 44 -8.02 3.62 0.87
N CYS A 45 -8.35 2.66 1.73
CA CYS A 45 -8.35 1.25 1.36
C CYS A 45 -9.65 0.91 0.62
N TYR A 46 -9.53 0.38 -0.60
CA TYR A 46 -10.66 -0.14 -1.39
C TYR A 46 -10.85 -1.66 -1.23
N LEU A 47 -9.97 -2.33 -0.48
CA LEU A 47 -10.09 -3.74 -0.15
C LEU A 47 -10.83 -3.89 1.18
N ARG A 48 -11.67 -4.92 1.28
CA ARG A 48 -12.26 -5.34 2.55
C ARG A 48 -11.34 -6.34 3.23
N GLU A 49 -10.36 -5.82 3.96
CA GLU A 49 -9.44 -6.60 4.78
C GLU A 49 -9.33 -5.96 6.17
N PRO A 50 -9.69 -6.65 7.26
CA PRO A 50 -9.66 -6.10 8.61
C PRO A 50 -8.31 -5.50 9.00
N GLY A 51 -8.30 -4.24 9.42
CA GLY A 51 -7.11 -3.54 9.92
C GLY A 51 -6.16 -3.01 8.85
N LEU A 52 -6.37 -3.35 7.57
CA LEU A 52 -5.52 -2.86 6.47
C LEU A 52 -5.66 -1.35 6.25
N ASP A 53 -6.84 -0.79 6.51
CA ASP A 53 -7.12 0.64 6.38
C ASP A 53 -6.28 1.50 7.32
N VAL A 54 -6.09 1.06 8.56
CA VAL A 54 -5.24 1.74 9.55
C VAL A 54 -3.78 1.68 9.12
N LEU A 55 -3.29 0.47 8.81
CA LEU A 55 -1.90 0.28 8.39
C LEU A 55 -1.56 1.02 7.10
N LEU A 56 -2.51 1.11 6.16
CA LEU A 56 -2.37 1.87 4.93
C LEU A 56 -2.19 3.36 5.22
N ARG A 57 -3.03 3.94 6.07
CA ARG A 57 -2.94 5.36 6.44
C ARG A 57 -1.59 5.68 7.08
N ASP A 58 -1.13 4.81 7.98
CA ASP A 58 0.17 4.96 8.62
C ASP A 58 1.32 4.82 7.62
N ALA A 59 1.18 3.97 6.61
CA ALA A 59 2.20 3.76 5.58
C ALA A 59 2.36 4.96 4.64
N VAL A 60 1.27 5.65 4.28
CA VAL A 60 1.30 6.78 3.33
C VAL A 60 1.42 8.16 3.98
N SER A 61 1.35 8.23 5.31
CA SER A 61 1.54 9.49 6.07
C SER A 61 3.00 9.78 6.44
N LYS A 62 3.94 8.95 5.99
CA LYS A 62 5.39 9.08 6.24
C LYS A 62 6.10 9.64 5.02
#